data_AF-A0A3C7Z787-F1
#
_entry.id   AF-A0A3C7Z787-F1
#
_cell.length_a   1.000
_cell.length_b   1.000
_cell.length_c   1.000
_cell.angle_alpha   90.00
_cell.angle_beta   90.00
_cell.angle_gamma   90.00
#
_symmetry.space_group_name_H-M   'P 1'
#
loop_
_entity.id
_entity.type
_entity.pdbx_description
1 polymer ?
#
loop_
_entity_poly.entity_id
_entity_poly.type
_entity_poly.pdbx_seq_one_letter_code
_entity_poly.pdbx_strand_id
1 'polypeptide(L)' 'VLSAEDAYEKIRAGATFVGLVTGLIFNGPQFVEEVNSGLVALLRRDGFTHISQAVGADVKGVQ' A
#
# COMPACT_ATOMS: atom_id res chain seq x y z
N VAL A 1 -9.10 2.02 3.29
CA VAL A 1 -7.75 2.61 3.10
C VAL A 1 -7.94 4.10 3.13
N LEU A 2 -7.31 4.75 4.10
CA LEU A 2 -7.39 6.18 4.34
C LEU A 2 -6.02 6.88 4.29
N SER A 3 -4.94 6.12 4.06
CA SER A 3 -3.59 6.65 3.81
C SER A 3 -2.75 5.67 2.97
N ALA A 4 -1.52 6.08 2.63
CA ALA A 4 -0.55 5.21 1.94
C ALA A 4 -0.09 4.04 2.82
N GLU A 5 0.12 4.28 4.11
CA GLU A 5 0.50 3.28 5.11
C GLU A 5 -0.59 2.22 5.24
N ASP A 6 -1.85 2.66 5.33
CA ASP A 6 -3.04 1.83 5.34
C ASP A 6 -3.14 0.87 4.14
N ALA A 7 -2.71 1.35 2.96
CA ALA A 7 -2.65 0.56 1.73
C ALA A 7 -1.49 -0.42 1.80
N TYR A 8 -0.33 0.07 2.23
CA TYR A 8 0.92 -0.67 2.27
C TYR A 8 0.89 -1.82 3.27
N GLU A 9 0.31 -1.64 4.44
CA GLU A 9 0.11 -2.70 5.44
C GLU A 9 -0.74 -3.83 4.87
N LYS A 10 -1.83 -3.51 4.16
CA LYS A 10 -2.67 -4.53 3.50
C LYS A 10 -1.90 -5.28 2.42
N ILE A 11 -1.07 -4.57 1.65
CA ILE A 11 -0.20 -5.18 0.64
C ILE A 11 0.79 -6.14 1.32
N ARG A 12 1.48 -5.70 2.38
CA ARG A 12 2.42 -6.54 3.13
C ARG A 12 1.77 -7.73 3.83
N ALA A 13 0.49 -7.61 4.18
CA ALA A 13 -0.32 -8.72 4.66
C ALA A 13 -0.79 -9.70 3.56
N GLY A 14 -0.55 -9.40 2.28
CA GLY A 14 -0.82 -10.30 1.14
C GLY A 14 -1.82 -9.78 0.12
N ALA A 15 -2.38 -8.57 0.28
CA ALA A 15 -3.30 -8.02 -0.71
C ALA A 15 -2.56 -7.65 -2.00
N THR A 16 -3.09 -8.08 -3.15
CA THR A 16 -2.62 -7.66 -4.48
C THR A 16 -3.44 -6.49 -5.03
N PHE A 17 -4.55 -6.14 -4.38
CA PHE A 17 -5.44 -5.04 -4.73
C PHE A 17 -6.00 -4.37 -3.48
N VAL A 18 -6.08 -3.04 -3.48
CA VAL A 18 -6.70 -2.24 -2.43
C VAL A 18 -7.61 -1.17 -3.03
N GLY A 19 -8.80 -0.99 -2.46
CA GLY A 19 -9.78 0.02 -2.89
C GLY A 19 -9.77 1.28 -2.02
N LEU A 20 -9.89 2.44 -2.66
CA LEU A 20 -9.91 3.77 -2.03
C LEU A 20 -11.30 4.43 -2.03
N VAL A 21 -12.39 3.69 -1.75
CA VAL A 21 -13.76 4.24 -1.89
C VAL A 21 -14.02 5.40 -0.92
N THR A 22 -13.95 5.13 0.39
CA THR A 22 -14.17 6.16 1.41
C THR A 22 -13.10 7.26 1.34
N GLY A 23 -11.84 6.89 1.12
CA GLY A 23 -10.75 7.86 1.00
C GLY A 23 -10.95 8.86 -0.14
N LEU A 24 -11.42 8.41 -1.30
CA LEU A 24 -11.70 9.28 -2.45
C LEU A 24 -12.87 10.25 -2.17
N ILE A 25 -13.91 9.79 -1.48
CA ILE A 25 -15.10 10.61 -1.18
C ILE A 25 -14.74 11.75 -0.23
N PHE A 26 -13.92 11.49 0.79
CA PHE A 26 -13.60 12.48 1.83
C PHE A 26 -12.40 13.37 1.51
N ASN A 27 -11.39 12.84 0.80
CA ASN A 27 -10.15 13.56 0.54
C ASN A 27 -10.04 14.09 -0.90
N GLY A 28 -11.02 13.78 -1.76
CA GLY A 28 -11.03 14.21 -3.15
C GLY A 28 -10.06 13.41 -4.05
N PRO A 29 -10.04 13.71 -5.36
CA PRO A 29 -9.27 12.95 -6.34
C PRO A 29 -7.75 13.00 -6.15
N GLN A 30 -7.21 14.05 -5.53
CA GLN A 30 -5.78 14.22 -5.24
C GLN A 30 -5.25 13.11 -4.31
N PHE A 31 -6.12 12.55 -3.48
CA PHE A 31 -5.79 11.47 -2.55
C PHE A 31 -5.17 10.24 -3.24
N VAL A 32 -5.54 9.98 -4.50
CA VAL A 32 -4.96 8.87 -5.26
C VAL A 32 -3.46 9.09 -5.53
N GLU A 33 -3.06 10.32 -5.86
CA GLU A 33 -1.67 10.68 -6.09
C GLU A 33 -0.85 10.62 -4.78
N GLU A 34 -1.44 11.08 -3.67
CA GLU A 34 -0.84 11.02 -2.34
C GLU A 34 -0.56 9.58 -1.92
N VAL A 35 -1.55 8.69 -2.08
CA VAL A 35 -1.41 7.26 -1.76
C VAL A 35 -0.32 6.62 -2.62
N ASN A 36 -0.30 6.88 -3.93
CA ASN A 36 0.70 6.32 -4.84
C ASN A 36 2.12 6.80 -4.51
N SER A 37 2.29 8.09 -4.23
CA SER A 37 3.60 8.66 -3.88
C SER A 37 4.10 8.14 -2.54
N GLY A 38 3.20 8.03 -1.55
CA GLY A 38 3.49 7.43 -0.26
C GLY A 38 3.87 5.95 -0.38
N LEU A 39 3.18 5.18 -1.22
CA LEU A 39 3.53 3.79 -1.49
C LEU A 39 4.94 3.64 -2.07
N VAL A 40 5.33 4.49 -3.02
CA VAL A 40 6.70 4.49 -3.57
C VAL A 40 7.73 4.78 -2.48
N ALA A 41 7.46 5.73 -1.59
CA ALA A 41 8.35 6.05 -0.49
C ALA A 41 8.49 4.89 0.51
N LEU A 42 7.38 4.26 0.88
CA LEU A 42 7.34 3.12 1.80
C LEU A 42 8.04 1.89 1.22
N LEU A 43 7.85 1.61 -0.06
CA LEU A 43 8.56 0.54 -0.77
C LEU A 43 10.07 0.76 -0.74
N ARG A 44 10.53 1.98 -1.07
CA ARG A 44 11.96 2.33 -1.04
C ARG A 44 12.55 2.24 0.37
N ARG A 45 11.81 2.69 1.38
CA ARG A 45 12.22 2.61 2.79
C ARG A 45 12.51 1.17 3.19
N ASP A 46 11.70 0.22 2.72
CA ASP A 46 11.84 -1.19 3.05
C ASP A 46 12.75 -1.96 2.06
N GLY A 47 13.41 -1.25 1.14
CA GLY A 47 14.35 -1.83 0.18
C GLY A 47 13.70 -2.53 -1.01
N PHE A 48 12.39 -2.37 -1.21
CA PHE A 48 11.69 -2.92 -2.36
C PHE A 48 11.82 -2.02 -3.59
N THR A 49 12.10 -2.66 -4.72
CA THR A 49 12.20 -2.01 -6.04
C THR A 49 10.90 -2.18 -6.85
N HIS A 50 10.05 -3.12 -6.45
CA HIS A 50 8.79 -3.41 -7.13
C HIS A 50 7.71 -3.82 -6.11
N ILE A 51 6.47 -3.37 -6.33
CA ILE A 51 5.35 -3.60 -5.39
C ILE A 51 5.08 -5.08 -5.12
N SER A 52 5.32 -5.95 -6.10
CA SER A 52 5.16 -7.40 -5.96
C SER A 52 6.08 -8.02 -4.91
N GLN A 53 7.20 -7.36 -4.57
CA GLN A 53 8.12 -7.81 -3.52
C GLN A 53 7.54 -7.55 -2.12
N ALA A 54 6.67 -6.54 -1.99
CA ALA A 54 6.03 -6.22 -0.74
C ALA A 54 4.80 -7.11 -0.48
N VAL A 55 4.18 -7.70 -1.50
CA VAL A 55 2.98 -8.53 -1.33
C VAL A 55 3.28 -9.72 -0.42
N GLY A 56 2.62 -9.78 0.74
CA GLY A 56 2.79 -10.87 1.70
C GLY A 56 4.12 -10.86 2.46
N ALA A 57 4.90 -9.77 2.40
CA ALA A 57 6.19 -9.66 3.07
C ALA A 57 6.12 -9.86 4.60
N ASP A 58 4.96 -9.60 5.23
CA ASP A 58 4.76 -9.79 6.67
C ASP A 58 4.25 -11.20 7.01
N VAL A 59 3.84 -11.97 6.01
CA VAL A 59 3.38 -13.34 6.17
C VAL A 59 4.59 -14.27 6.08
N LYS A 60 5.33 -14.44 7.19
CA LYS A 60 6.34 -15.49 7.28
C LYS A 60 5.68 -16.84 7.02
N GLY A 61 6.25 -17.60 6.08
CA GLY A 61 5.76 -18.91 5.68
C GLY A 61 5.47 -19.79 6.89
N VAL A 62 4.24 -20.30 6.95
CA VAL A 62 3.95 -21.54 7.64
C VAL A 62 4.84 -22.58 6.96
N GLN A 63 5.95 -22.94 7.61
CA GLN A 63 6.66 -24.18 7.36
C GLN A 63 5.92 -25.31 8.05
#